data_AF-A0A9C8DEX9-F1
#
_entry.id   AF-A0A9C8DEX9-F1
#
_cell.length_a   1.000
_cell.length_b   1.000
_cell.length_c   1.000
_cell.angle_alpha   90.00
_cell.angle_beta   90.00
_cell.angle_gamma   90.00
#
_symmetry.space_group_name_H-M   'P 1'
#
loop_
_entity.id
_entity.type
_entity.pdbx_description
1 polymer ?
#
loop_
_entity_poly.entity_id
_entity_poly.type
_entity_poly.pdbx_seq_one_letter_code
_entity_poly.pdbx_strand_id
1 'polypeptide(L)'
;MSNYIVIAVLGFVVLWVFFYFVPVGLWISALAAGVPVGPMTLVGMRLRKVNPHKVIGPMIAAWKAGLQPSITEIEAHVLAGGDVQRVVRALISADKAEIELNFQRAAAIDLAGRDVYGAVAMSVN
;
A
#
# COMPACT_ATOMS: atom_id res chain seq x y z
N MET A 1 -6.17 -39.94 -22.64
CA MET A 1 -5.90 -38.66 -23.35
C MET A 1 -6.85 -37.55 -22.91
N SER A 2 -8.18 -37.75 -22.95
CA SER A 2 -9.18 -36.72 -22.59
C SER A 2 -9.01 -36.14 -21.17
N ASN A 3 -8.80 -36.96 -20.13
CA ASN A 3 -8.65 -36.47 -18.75
C ASN A 3 -7.44 -35.54 -18.54
N TYR A 4 -6.31 -35.79 -19.21
CA TYR A 4 -5.13 -34.93 -19.12
C TYR A 4 -5.37 -33.56 -19.74
N ILE A 5 -6.13 -33.52 -20.84
CA ILE A 5 -6.53 -32.26 -21.50
C ILE A 5 -7.44 -31.46 -20.57
N VAL A 6 -8.42 -32.11 -19.93
CA VAL A 6 -9.32 -31.45 -18.97
C VAL A 6 -8.54 -30.88 -17.77
N ILE A 7 -7.61 -31.64 -17.19
CA ILE A 7 -6.78 -31.18 -16.07
C ILE A 7 -5.88 -30.01 -16.49
N ALA A 8 -5.25 -30.08 -17.67
CA ALA A 8 -4.40 -29.01 -18.18
C ALA A 8 -5.18 -27.72 -18.41
N VAL A 9 -6.39 -27.81 -18.99
CA VAL A 9 -7.28 -26.66 -19.20
C VAL A 9 -7.70 -26.07 -17.85
N LEU A 10 -8.10 -26.90 -16.88
CA LEU A 10 -8.50 -26.42 -15.56
C LEU A 10 -7.33 -25.71 -14.85
N GLY A 11 -6.13 -26.27 -14.91
CA GLY A 11 -4.92 -25.66 -14.34
C GLY A 11 -4.57 -24.33 -15.00
N PHE A 12 -4.70 -24.23 -16.32
CA PHE A 12 -4.48 -22.99 -17.05
C PHE A 12 -5.48 -21.90 -16.63
N VAL A 13 -6.77 -22.25 -16.51
CA VAL A 13 -7.81 -21.32 -16.05
C VAL A 13 -7.53 -20.80 -14.64
N VAL A 14 -7.14 -21.68 -13.72
CA VAL A 14 -6.79 -21.28 -12.34
C VAL A 14 -5.59 -20.33 -12.33
N LEU A 15 -4.52 -20.65 -13.07
CA LEU A 15 -3.36 -19.78 -13.19
C LEU A 15 -3.72 -18.42 -13.80
N TRP A 16 -4.53 -18.42 -14.86
CA TRP A 16 -4.96 -17.19 -15.52
C TRP A 16 -5.76 -16.30 -14.58
N VAL A 17 -6.71 -16.87 -13.82
CA VAL A 17 -7.47 -16.15 -12.79
C VAL A 17 -6.53 -15.62 -11.70
N PHE A 18 -5.59 -16.43 -11.22
CA PHE A 18 -4.62 -16.01 -10.22
C PHE A 18 -3.79 -14.79 -10.68
N PHE A 19 -3.18 -14.86 -11.87
CA PHE A 19 -2.40 -13.75 -12.43
C PHE A 19 -3.25 -12.52 -12.76
N TYR A 20 -4.52 -12.71 -13.11
CA TYR A 20 -5.44 -11.61 -13.32
C TYR A 20 -5.71 -10.84 -12.02
N PHE A 21 -6.00 -11.54 -10.92
CA PHE A 21 -6.37 -10.93 -9.64
C PHE A 21 -5.16 -10.46 -8.80
N VAL A 22 -4.06 -11.19 -8.82
CA VAL A 22 -2.86 -10.86 -8.04
C VAL A 22 -1.92 -10.00 -8.88
N PRO A 23 -1.66 -8.73 -8.50
CA PRO A 23 -0.62 -7.93 -9.13
C PRO A 23 0.75 -8.45 -8.71
N VAL A 24 1.26 -9.48 -9.40
CA VAL A 24 2.49 -10.20 -9.01
C VAL A 24 3.71 -9.30 -8.95
N GLY A 25 3.87 -8.35 -9.89
CA GLY A 25 4.99 -7.40 -9.86
C GLY A 25 4.98 -6.51 -8.60
N LEU A 26 3.80 -6.05 -8.18
CA LEU A 26 3.64 -5.28 -6.95
C LEU A 26 3.91 -6.13 -5.71
N TRP A 27 3.45 -7.38 -5.71
CA TRP A 27 3.69 -8.33 -4.63
C TRP A 27 5.19 -8.62 -4.44
N ILE A 28 5.92 -8.87 -5.53
CA ILE A 28 7.37 -9.10 -5.50
C ILE A 28 8.09 -7.85 -4.98
N SER A 29 7.65 -6.66 -5.39
CA SER A 29 8.22 -5.40 -4.93
C SER A 29 8.02 -5.18 -3.42
N ALA A 30 6.86 -5.56 -2.88
CA ALA A 30 6.57 -5.53 -1.45
C ALA A 30 7.48 -6.51 -0.68
N LEU A 31 7.58 -7.75 -1.17
CA LEU A 31 8.47 -8.78 -0.61
C LEU A 31 9.93 -8.34 -0.59
N ALA A 32 10.43 -7.79 -1.70
CA ALA A 32 11.80 -7.30 -1.80
C ALA A 32 12.10 -6.13 -0.85
N ALA A 33 11.08 -5.37 -0.45
CA ALA A 33 11.18 -4.30 0.54
C ALA A 33 10.93 -4.79 1.98
N GLY A 34 10.69 -6.08 2.19
CA GLY A 34 10.37 -6.66 3.50
C GLY A 34 8.95 -6.42 3.99
N VAL A 35 8.07 -5.82 3.18
CA VAL A 35 6.69 -5.49 3.57
C VAL A 35 5.87 -6.79 3.68
N PRO A 36 5.24 -7.10 4.83
CA PRO A 36 4.57 -8.37 5.09
C PRO A 36 3.17 -8.40 4.44
N VAL A 37 3.14 -8.51 3.11
CA VAL A 37 1.90 -8.57 2.31
C VAL A 37 1.83 -9.86 1.52
N GLY A 38 0.75 -10.60 1.73
CA GLY A 38 0.46 -11.82 0.98
C GLY A 38 -0.36 -11.57 -0.29
N PRO A 39 -0.39 -12.54 -1.22
CA PRO A 39 -1.24 -12.46 -2.42
C PRO A 39 -2.73 -12.26 -2.08
N MET A 40 -3.22 -12.95 -1.05
CA MET A 40 -4.61 -12.86 -0.61
C MET A 40 -4.98 -11.45 -0.14
N THR A 41 -4.05 -10.72 0.47
CA THR A 41 -4.25 -9.33 0.86
C THR A 41 -4.48 -8.43 -0.36
N LEU A 42 -3.70 -8.62 -1.43
CA LEU A 42 -3.83 -7.86 -2.67
C LEU A 42 -5.15 -8.16 -3.39
N VAL A 43 -5.57 -9.42 -3.40
CA VAL A 43 -6.89 -9.83 -3.90
C VAL A 43 -7.99 -9.17 -3.06
N GLY A 44 -7.86 -9.22 -1.73
CA GLY A 44 -8.81 -8.61 -0.79
C GLY A 44 -8.93 -7.10 -0.97
N MET A 45 -7.85 -6.38 -1.29
CA MET A 45 -7.90 -4.96 -1.65
C MET A 45 -8.75 -4.73 -2.89
N ARG A 46 -8.55 -5.51 -3.96
CA ARG A 46 -9.36 -5.39 -5.19
C ARG A 46 -10.83 -5.67 -4.95
N LEU A 47 -11.15 -6.70 -4.15
CA LEU A 47 -12.53 -7.03 -3.77
C LEU A 47 -13.19 -5.89 -2.99
N ARG A 48 -12.43 -5.21 -2.11
CA ARG A 48 -12.87 -4.01 -1.38
C ARG A 48 -12.82 -2.72 -2.21
N LYS A 49 -12.53 -2.83 -3.52
CA LYS A 49 -12.39 -1.69 -4.46
C LYS A 49 -11.27 -0.71 -4.09
N VAL A 50 -10.23 -1.19 -3.41
CA VAL A 50 -9.01 -0.44 -3.10
C VAL A 50 -7.95 -0.78 -4.14
N ASN A 51 -7.36 0.24 -4.78
CA ASN A 51 -6.25 0.03 -5.70
C ASN A 51 -4.99 -0.37 -4.91
N PRO A 52 -4.45 -1.59 -5.08
CA PRO A 52 -3.29 -2.05 -4.32
C PRO A 52 -2.06 -1.15 -4.46
N HIS A 53 -1.86 -0.51 -5.63
CA HIS A 53 -0.71 0.36 -5.87
C HIS A 53 -0.71 1.61 -4.97
N LYS A 54 -1.90 2.14 -4.64
CA LYS A 54 -2.05 3.30 -3.75
C LYS A 54 -1.73 2.97 -2.28
N VAL A 55 -1.76 1.69 -1.91
CA VAL A 55 -1.44 1.22 -0.55
C VAL A 55 0.02 0.78 -0.48
N ILE A 56 0.41 -0.15 -1.34
CA ILE A 56 1.70 -0.84 -1.26
C ILE A 56 2.87 0.09 -1.62
N GLY A 57 2.71 0.97 -2.61
CA GLY A 57 3.78 1.91 -2.99
C GLY A 57 4.23 2.80 -1.84
N PRO A 58 3.30 3.56 -1.21
CA PRO A 58 3.61 4.33 0.00
C PRO A 58 4.09 3.46 1.16
N MET A 59 3.53 2.26 1.34
CA MET A 59 3.95 1.37 2.41
C MET A 59 5.41 0.89 2.27
N ILE A 60 5.87 0.60 1.06
CA ILE A 60 7.28 0.30 0.77
C ILE A 60 8.17 1.49 1.16
N ALA A 61 7.75 2.72 0.84
CA ALA A 61 8.50 3.92 1.19
C ALA A 61 8.58 4.11 2.72
N ALA A 62 7.48 3.91 3.43
CA ALA A 62 7.44 3.97 4.89
C ALA A 62 8.37 2.92 5.51
N TRP A 63 8.27 1.66 5.09
CA TRP A 63 9.09 0.56 5.62
C TRP A 63 10.58 0.78 5.40
N LYS A 64 10.97 1.27 4.23
CA LYS A 64 12.36 1.64 3.95
C LYS A 64 12.88 2.80 4.81
N ALA A 65 11.99 3.66 5.28
CA ALA A 65 12.32 4.74 6.21
C ALA A 65 12.25 4.31 7.68
N GLY A 66 12.02 3.02 7.97
CA GLY A 66 11.85 2.52 9.34
C GLY A 66 10.47 2.76 9.94
N LEU A 67 9.56 3.41 9.19
CA LEU A 67 8.19 3.64 9.60
C LEU A 67 7.33 2.41 9.26
N GLN A 68 6.57 1.91 10.22
CA GLN A 68 5.76 0.71 10.05
C GLN A 68 4.26 0.99 10.28
N PRO A 69 3.63 1.85 9.46
CA PRO A 69 2.18 2.07 9.54
C PRO A 69 1.43 0.77 9.20
N SER A 70 0.25 0.61 9.79
CA SER A 70 -0.59 -0.57 9.54
C SER A 70 -1.17 -0.53 8.12
N ILE A 71 -1.23 -1.70 7.47
CA ILE A 71 -1.92 -1.86 6.17
C ILE A 71 -3.36 -1.36 6.28
N THR A 72 -4.03 -1.70 7.40
CA THR A 72 -5.43 -1.36 7.64
C THR A 72 -5.62 0.15 7.74
N GLU A 73 -4.69 0.87 8.37
CA GLU A 73 -4.75 2.33 8.49
C GLU A 73 -4.54 3.01 7.15
N ILE A 74 -3.53 2.56 6.40
CA ILE A 74 -3.27 3.05 5.03
C ILE A 74 -4.50 2.82 4.14
N GLU A 75 -5.04 1.61 4.17
CA GLU A 75 -6.19 1.24 3.36
C GLU A 75 -7.45 2.03 3.72
N ALA A 76 -7.72 2.21 5.02
CA ALA A 76 -8.81 3.05 5.50
C ALA A 76 -8.65 4.50 5.02
N HIS A 77 -7.43 5.03 5.02
CA HIS A 77 -7.16 6.38 4.50
C HIS A 77 -7.42 6.49 2.98
N VAL A 78 -7.04 5.48 2.19
CA VAL A 78 -7.39 5.41 0.76
C VAL A 78 -8.90 5.40 0.55
N LEU A 79 -9.62 4.59 1.34
CA LEU A 79 -11.08 4.49 1.27
C LEU A 79 -11.79 5.78 1.68
N ALA A 80 -11.22 6.53 2.63
CA ALA A 80 -11.68 7.86 3.03
C ALA A 80 -11.40 8.93 1.96
N GLY A 81 -10.71 8.59 0.87
CA GLY A 81 -10.36 9.51 -0.21
C GLY A 81 -9.08 10.31 0.02
N GLY A 82 -8.30 9.98 1.05
CA GLY A 82 -7.05 10.66 1.37
C GLY A 82 -5.87 10.26 0.49
N ASP A 83 -4.82 11.08 0.53
CA ASP A 83 -3.55 10.87 -0.16
C ASP A 83 -2.50 10.24 0.77
N VAL A 84 -2.44 8.92 0.77
CA VAL A 84 -1.46 8.15 1.54
C VAL A 84 -0.01 8.54 1.16
N GLN A 85 0.25 8.84 -0.11
CA GLN A 85 1.60 9.18 -0.54
C GLN A 85 2.04 10.52 0.06
N ARG A 86 1.13 11.49 0.20
CA ARG A 86 1.39 12.74 0.92
C ARG A 86 1.62 12.49 2.41
N VAL A 87 0.75 11.71 3.06
CA VAL A 87 0.87 11.37 4.49
C VAL A 87 2.20 10.68 4.78
N VAL A 88 2.57 9.64 4.04
CA VAL A 88 3.83 8.91 4.25
C VAL A 88 5.04 9.81 4.03
N ARG A 89 5.04 10.67 3.00
CA ARG A 89 6.13 11.62 2.78
C ARG A 89 6.27 12.61 3.95
N ALA A 90 5.15 13.08 4.51
CA ALA A 90 5.17 13.94 5.68
C ALA A 90 5.76 13.23 6.90
N LEU A 91 5.38 11.97 7.14
CA LEU A 91 5.94 11.17 8.23
C LEU A 91 7.44 10.97 8.08
N ILE A 92 7.92 10.62 6.88
CA ILE A 92 9.36 10.45 6.61
C ILE A 92 10.11 11.77 6.83
N SER A 93 9.52 12.90 6.43
CA SER A 93 10.14 14.21 6.63
C SER A 93 10.15 14.63 8.09
N ALA A 94 9.09 14.32 8.84
CA ALA A 94 8.96 14.64 10.26
C ALA A 94 9.96 13.84 11.09
N ASP A 95 10.06 12.53 10.81
CA ASP A 95 11.00 11.62 11.46
C ASP A 95 12.46 12.08 11.31
N LYS A 96 12.85 12.48 10.09
CA LYS A 96 14.18 13.03 9.80
C LYS A 96 14.52 14.33 10.54
N ALA A 97 13.52 15.08 10.97
CA ALA A 97 13.67 16.33 11.69
C ALA A 97 13.28 16.23 13.17
N GLU A 98 13.15 15.00 13.68
CA GLU A 98 12.78 14.72 15.07
C GLU A 98 11.44 15.37 15.49
N ILE A 99 10.52 15.55 14.54
CA ILE A 99 9.18 16.06 14.79
C ILE A 99 8.25 14.88 15.09
N GLU A 100 7.62 14.90 16.26
CA GLU A 100 6.66 13.86 16.66
C GLU A 100 5.36 13.97 15.83
N LEU A 101 5.27 13.16 14.77
CA LEU A 101 4.09 13.06 13.91
C LEU A 101 3.72 11.59 13.69
N ASN A 102 2.53 11.20 14.14
CA ASN A 102 1.99 9.87 13.89
C ASN A 102 1.07 9.86 12.66
N PHE A 103 0.81 8.65 12.14
CA PHE A 103 0.01 8.45 10.93
C PHE A 103 -1.39 9.05 11.06
N GLN A 104 -2.05 8.87 12.21
CA GLN A 104 -3.43 9.31 12.42
C GLN A 104 -3.56 10.83 12.42
N ARG A 105 -2.60 11.55 13.02
CA ARG A 105 -2.54 13.03 12.96
C ARG A 105 -2.29 13.50 11.53
N ALA A 106 -1.32 12.91 10.85
CA ALA A 106 -1.00 13.28 9.47
C ALA A 106 -2.18 13.02 8.52
N ALA A 107 -2.85 11.88 8.67
CA ALA A 107 -4.06 11.51 7.94
C ALA A 107 -5.22 12.47 8.21
N ALA A 108 -5.46 12.86 9.48
CA ALA A 108 -6.49 13.82 9.83
C ALA A 108 -6.26 15.19 9.18
N ILE A 109 -5.01 15.66 9.12
CA ILE A 109 -4.64 16.91 8.45
C ILE A 109 -4.89 16.81 6.94
N ASP A 110 -4.51 15.69 6.32
CA ASP A 110 -4.72 15.44 4.90
C ASP A 110 -6.22 15.39 4.53
N LEU A 111 -7.05 14.69 5.33
CA LEU A 111 -8.51 14.65 5.14
C LEU A 111 -9.18 16.01 5.38
N ALA A 112 -8.58 16.88 6.20
CA ALA A 112 -9.01 18.26 6.35
C ALA A 112 -8.66 19.15 5.14
N GLY A 113 -8.06 18.59 4.09
CA GLY A 113 -7.70 19.29 2.86
C GLY A 113 -6.43 20.13 2.98
N ARG A 114 -5.64 19.94 4.03
CA ARG A 114 -4.38 20.67 4.26
C ARG A 114 -3.19 19.89 3.73
N ASP A 115 -2.19 20.59 3.20
CA ASP A 115 -0.94 19.96 2.78
C ASP A 115 -0.05 19.66 3.99
N VAL A 116 -0.25 18.48 4.58
CA VAL A 116 0.55 18.00 5.71
C VAL A 116 2.04 17.90 5.38
N TYR A 117 2.38 17.53 4.14
CA TYR A 117 3.78 17.41 3.73
C TYR A 117 4.45 18.77 3.67
N GLY A 118 3.79 19.75 3.03
CA GLY A 118 4.28 21.13 2.99
C GLY A 118 4.46 21.74 4.38
N ALA A 119 3.51 21.52 5.30
CA ALA A 119 3.62 22.03 6.67
C ALA A 119 4.84 21.50 7.43
N VAL A 120 5.13 20.20 7.29
CA VAL A 120 6.33 19.59 7.88
C VAL A 120 7.58 20.10 7.17
N ALA A 121 7.60 20.11 5.83
CA ALA A 121 8.77 20.54 5.06
C ALA A 121 9.20 21.99 5.34
N MET A 122 8.26 22.88 5.68
CA MET A 122 8.58 24.25 6.10
C MET A 122 9.15 24.35 7.52
N SER A 123 8.88 23.37 8.38
CA SER A 123 9.36 23.36 9.77
C SER A 123 10.78 22.82 9.90
N VAL A 124 11.27 22.10 8.88
CA VAL A 124 12.60 21.47 8.86
C VAL A 124 13.67 22.31 8.15
N ASN A 125 13.25 23.36 7.45
CA ASN A 125 14.08 24.18 6.57
C ASN A 125 14.42 25.52 7.22
#